data_AF-A0A847GGX8-F1
#
_entry.id   AF-A0A847GGX8-F1
#
_cell.length_a   1.000
_cell.length_b   1.000
_cell.length_c   1.000
_cell.angle_alpha   90.00
_cell.angle_beta   90.00
_cell.angle_gamma   90.00
#
_symmetry.space_group_name_H-M   'P 1'
#
loop_
_entity.id
_entity.type
_entity.pdbx_description
1 polymer ?
#
loop_
_entity_poly.entity_id
_entity_poly.type
_entity_poly.pdbx_seq_one_letter_code
_entity_poly.pdbx_strand_id
1 'polypeptide(L)'
;MSEEKIKSLDHRHKWALLAVSLATLALLAASALSENVFAPWRMVRAKYAATLESKADDEQGRLLAAGFKNEIVQNVVPELNVVDRCVTCHPGLDDPRMADEPQPYRTHPGDYLEHHPPERYGCTICHQGQGRATVLADAKASDVHWDYPLLPGEFA
;
A
#
# COMPACT_ATOMS: atom_id res chain seq x y z
N MET A 1 -42.54 -15.76 -36.96
CA MET A 1 -42.57 -14.80 -35.82
C MET A 1 -43.08 -13.47 -36.34
N SER A 2 -43.98 -12.77 -35.63
CA SER A 2 -44.49 -11.46 -36.09
C SER A 2 -43.42 -10.37 -35.99
N GLU A 3 -43.51 -9.37 -36.87
CA GLU A 3 -42.60 -8.22 -36.90
C GLU A 3 -42.56 -7.45 -35.56
N GLU A 4 -43.72 -7.34 -34.92
CA GLU A 4 -43.88 -6.72 -33.60
C GLU A 4 -43.10 -7.48 -32.51
N LYS A 5 -43.12 -8.82 -32.56
CA LYS A 5 -42.35 -9.66 -31.62
C LYS A 5 -40.85 -9.51 -31.85
N ILE A 6 -40.41 -9.32 -33.09
CA ILE A 6 -38.99 -9.07 -33.43
C ILE A 6 -38.54 -7.71 -32.87
N LYS A 7 -39.33 -6.65 -33.08
CA LYS A 7 -39.03 -5.30 -32.55
C LYS A 7 -39.00 -5.25 -31.01
N SER A 8 -39.94 -5.94 -30.36
CA SER A 8 -39.96 -6.04 -28.90
C SER A 8 -38.72 -6.77 -28.36
N LEU A 9 -38.31 -7.88 -28.98
CA LEU A 9 -37.10 -8.61 -28.60
C LEU A 9 -35.84 -7.75 -28.80
N ASP A 10 -35.71 -7.06 -29.93
CA ASP A 10 -34.61 -6.13 -30.20
C ASP A 10 -34.50 -5.03 -29.13
N HIS A 11 -35.63 -4.41 -28.78
CA HIS A 11 -35.65 -3.37 -27.73
C HIS A 11 -35.23 -3.92 -26.37
N ARG A 12 -35.70 -5.12 -26.01
CA ARG A 12 -35.29 -5.80 -24.77
C ARG A 12 -33.79 -6.11 -24.75
N HIS A 13 -33.23 -6.59 -25.86
CA HIS A 13 -31.79 -6.84 -25.97
C HIS A 13 -30.98 -5.55 -25.83
N LYS A 14 -31.41 -4.45 -26.47
CA LYS A 14 -30.74 -3.14 -26.35
C LYS A 14 -30.73 -2.63 -24.92
N TRP A 15 -31.85 -2.72 -24.21
CA TRP A 15 -31.91 -2.35 -22.79
C TRP A 15 -31.07 -3.26 -21.90
N ALA A 16 -31.09 -4.58 -22.16
CA ALA A 16 -30.25 -5.52 -21.43
C ALA A 16 -28.76 -5.22 -21.63
N LEU A 17 -28.34 -4.98 -22.87
CA LEU A 17 -26.96 -4.59 -23.18
C LEU A 17 -26.59 -3.28 -22.49
N LEU A 18 -27.43 -2.25 -22.56
CA LEU A 18 -27.19 -0.99 -21.86
C LEU A 18 -27.05 -1.19 -20.35
N ALA A 19 -27.94 -1.97 -19.73
CA ALA A 19 -27.90 -2.25 -18.30
C ALA A 19 -26.60 -2.98 -17.90
N VAL A 20 -26.19 -4.01 -18.67
CA VAL A 20 -24.94 -4.73 -18.42
C VAL A 20 -23.74 -3.81 -18.61
N SER A 21 -23.70 -3.00 -19.67
CA SER A 21 -22.61 -2.05 -19.90
C SER A 21 -22.49 -1.02 -18.78
N LEU A 22 -23.61 -0.46 -18.30
CA LEU A 22 -23.62 0.47 -17.18
C LEU A 22 -23.15 -0.20 -15.88
N ALA A 23 -23.58 -1.44 -15.62
CA ALA A 23 -23.12 -2.21 -14.47
C ALA A 23 -21.62 -2.48 -14.52
N THR A 24 -21.08 -2.86 -15.68
CA THR A 24 -19.63 -3.05 -15.87
C THR A 24 -18.87 -1.75 -15.64
N LEU A 25 -19.33 -0.63 -16.19
CA LEU A 25 -18.70 0.68 -15.99
C LEU A 25 -18.71 1.08 -14.51
N ALA A 26 -19.81 0.84 -13.79
CA ALA A 26 -19.90 1.12 -12.36
C ALA A 26 -18.91 0.28 -11.55
N LEU A 27 -18.77 -1.02 -11.86
CA LEU A 27 -17.80 -1.89 -11.20
C LEU A 27 -16.35 -1.46 -11.45
N LEU A 28 -16.02 -1.08 -12.70
CA LEU A 28 -14.69 -0.57 -13.03
C LEU A 28 -14.39 0.74 -12.31
N ALA A 29 -15.37 1.66 -12.26
CA ALA A 29 -15.22 2.90 -11.51
C ALA A 29 -15.02 2.64 -10.01
N ALA A 30 -15.77 1.69 -9.43
CA ALA A 30 -15.61 1.29 -8.03
C ALA A 30 -14.23 0.69 -7.74
N SER A 31 -13.74 -0.22 -8.58
CA SER A 31 -12.39 -0.80 -8.46
C SER A 31 -11.31 0.28 -8.59
N ALA A 32 -11.42 1.17 -9.59
CA ALA A 32 -10.49 2.27 -9.77
C ALA A 32 -10.43 3.19 -8.52
N LEU A 33 -11.58 3.52 -7.93
CA LEU A 33 -11.64 4.29 -6.69
C LEU A 33 -11.01 3.53 -5.51
N SER A 34 -11.30 2.24 -5.35
CA SER A 34 -10.73 1.44 -4.26
C SER A 34 -9.20 1.32 -4.36
N GLU A 35 -8.66 1.21 -5.57
CA GLU A 35 -7.23 0.96 -5.79
C GLU A 35 -6.40 2.25 -5.85
N ASN A 36 -6.98 3.37 -6.26
CA ASN A 36 -6.24 4.61 -6.49
C ASN A 36 -6.53 5.71 -5.45
N VAL A 37 -7.75 5.75 -4.90
CA VAL A 37 -8.17 6.79 -3.96
C VAL A 37 -8.19 6.27 -2.54
N PHE A 38 -8.86 5.13 -2.32
CA PHE A 38 -9.09 4.56 -1.00
C PHE A 38 -8.12 3.43 -0.63
N ALA A 39 -7.00 3.33 -1.35
CA ALA A 39 -6.02 2.29 -1.12
C ALA A 39 -5.48 2.33 0.32
N PRO A 40 -5.36 1.19 1.02
CA PRO A 40 -4.95 1.16 2.43
C PRO A 40 -3.62 1.87 2.70
N TRP A 41 -2.63 1.75 1.82
CA TRP A 41 -1.34 2.42 1.96
C TRP A 41 -1.46 3.96 2.03
N ARG A 42 -2.40 4.55 1.28
CA ARG A 42 -2.64 6.01 1.28
C ARG A 42 -3.17 6.48 2.62
N MET A 43 -4.04 5.68 3.23
CA MET A 43 -4.65 5.97 4.53
C MET A 43 -3.61 5.86 5.66
N VAL A 44 -2.77 4.83 5.63
CA VAL A 44 -1.67 4.65 6.58
C VAL A 44 -0.69 5.83 6.52
N ARG A 45 -0.28 6.23 5.31
CA ARG A 45 0.61 7.38 5.12
C ARG A 45 -0.02 8.72 5.49
N ALA A 46 -1.31 8.91 5.20
CA ALA A 46 -2.03 10.11 5.61
C ALA A 46 -2.09 10.22 7.14
N LYS A 47 -2.31 9.10 7.84
CA LYS A 47 -2.25 9.07 9.31
C LYS A 47 -0.85 9.39 9.83
N TYR A 48 0.19 8.82 9.23
CA TYR A 48 1.56 9.17 9.60
C TYR A 48 1.87 10.65 9.38
N ALA A 49 1.42 11.26 8.28
CA ALA A 49 1.60 12.69 8.03
C ALA A 49 1.02 13.53 9.18
N ALA A 50 -0.19 13.21 9.63
CA ALA A 50 -0.82 13.89 10.76
C ALA A 50 -0.04 13.67 12.08
N THR A 51 0.45 12.44 12.33
CA THR A 51 1.31 12.15 13.49
C THR A 51 2.61 12.95 13.43
N LEU A 52 3.27 13.00 12.28
CA LEU A 52 4.51 13.73 12.07
C LEU A 52 4.32 15.23 12.27
N GLU A 53 3.23 15.81 11.77
CA GLU A 53 2.86 17.21 12.04
C GLU A 53 2.64 17.45 13.55
N SER A 54 1.97 16.53 14.24
CA SER A 54 1.69 16.68 15.68
C SER A 54 2.94 16.58 16.57
N LYS A 55 4.01 15.95 16.08
CA LYS A 55 5.30 15.77 16.78
C LYS A 55 6.40 16.70 16.26
N ALA A 56 6.08 17.64 15.37
CA ALA A 56 7.03 18.55 14.72
C ALA A 56 7.40 19.76 15.62
N ASP A 57 7.97 19.48 16.80
CA ASP A 57 8.26 20.49 17.82
C ASP A 57 9.51 21.34 17.49
N ASP A 58 10.47 20.76 16.77
CA ASP A 58 11.71 21.42 16.35
C ASP A 58 11.70 21.84 14.87
N GLU A 59 12.73 22.58 14.45
CA GLU A 59 12.86 23.03 13.06
C GLU A 59 12.95 21.85 12.09
N GLN A 60 13.71 20.83 12.46
CA GLN A 60 13.87 19.62 11.65
C GLN A 60 12.55 18.88 11.44
N GLY A 61 11.72 18.76 12.48
CA GLY A 61 10.39 18.17 12.42
C GLY A 61 9.44 18.96 11.55
N ARG A 62 9.46 20.28 11.64
CA ARG A 62 8.68 21.13 10.73
C ARG A 62 9.08 20.95 9.27
N LEU A 63 10.38 20.86 8.99
CA LEU A 63 10.90 20.61 7.64
C LEU A 63 10.51 19.23 7.12
N LEU A 64 10.60 18.19 7.96
CA LEU A 64 10.22 16.83 7.60
C LEU A 64 8.72 16.71 7.36
N ALA A 65 7.88 17.29 8.22
CA ALA A 65 6.44 17.34 8.04
C ALA A 65 6.06 18.06 6.74
N ALA A 66 6.64 19.24 6.48
CA ALA A 66 6.39 20.00 5.25
C ALA A 66 6.86 19.28 3.98
N GLY A 67 7.93 18.48 4.08
CA GLY A 67 8.49 17.69 2.97
C GLY A 67 7.81 16.34 2.76
N PHE A 68 6.96 15.88 3.69
CA PHE A 68 6.39 14.54 3.63
C PHE A 68 5.41 14.39 2.46
N LYS A 69 5.57 13.31 1.69
CA LYS A 69 4.73 13.01 0.53
C LYS A 69 3.92 11.74 0.74
N ASN A 70 2.62 11.82 0.47
CA ASN A 70 1.73 10.66 0.47
C ASN A 70 1.80 9.89 -0.87
N GLU A 71 2.94 9.25 -1.10
CA GLU A 71 3.26 8.47 -2.29
C GLU A 71 3.81 7.08 -1.93
N ILE A 72 3.76 6.16 -2.90
CA ILE A 72 4.43 4.86 -2.75
C ILE A 72 5.92 5.10 -2.80
N VAL A 73 6.63 4.60 -1.80
CA VAL A 73 8.08 4.56 -1.78
C VAL A 73 8.51 3.13 -2.13
N GLN A 74 9.27 3.00 -3.22
CA GLN A 74 9.73 1.72 -3.73
C GLN A 74 11.26 1.69 -3.81
N ASN A 75 11.84 0.81 -3.02
CA ASN A 75 13.27 0.49 -3.07
C ASN A 75 13.46 -0.65 -4.06
N VAL A 76 14.24 -0.40 -5.11
CA VAL A 76 14.62 -1.42 -6.11
C VAL A 76 16.07 -1.76 -5.84
N VAL A 77 16.35 -3.00 -5.47
CA VAL A 77 17.68 -3.49 -5.07
C VAL A 77 18.08 -4.66 -5.99
N PRO A 78 18.65 -4.35 -7.18
CA PRO A 78 18.98 -5.36 -8.19
C PRO A 78 19.97 -6.41 -7.70
N GLU A 79 20.94 -6.02 -6.87
CA GLU A 79 22.00 -6.89 -6.35
C GLU A 79 21.44 -8.04 -5.50
N LEU A 80 20.28 -7.84 -4.90
CA LEU A 80 19.59 -8.83 -4.07
C LEU A 80 18.34 -9.39 -4.76
N ASN A 81 18.05 -8.94 -6.00
CA ASN A 81 16.81 -9.26 -6.72
C ASN A 81 15.55 -8.92 -5.89
N VAL A 82 15.57 -7.79 -5.18
CA VAL A 82 14.49 -7.35 -4.29
C VAL A 82 13.82 -6.08 -4.84
N VAL A 83 12.49 -6.05 -4.77
CA VAL A 83 11.68 -4.83 -4.90
C VAL A 83 10.83 -4.72 -3.64
N ASP A 84 11.08 -3.67 -2.87
CA ASP A 84 10.50 -3.48 -1.54
C ASP A 84 9.72 -2.17 -1.47
N ARG A 85 8.50 -2.23 -0.91
CA ARG A 85 7.60 -1.10 -0.67
C ARG A 85 7.20 -1.00 0.80
N CYS A 86 7.87 -1.71 1.71
CA CYS A 86 7.54 -1.75 3.13
C CYS A 86 7.58 -0.35 3.75
N VAL A 87 8.58 0.45 3.34
CA VAL A 87 8.75 1.87 3.70
C VAL A 87 7.57 2.77 3.28
N THR A 88 6.68 2.29 2.40
CA THR A 88 5.42 2.98 2.10
C THR A 88 4.52 3.03 3.34
N CYS A 89 4.37 1.91 4.05
CA CYS A 89 3.53 1.83 5.25
C CYS A 89 4.30 2.07 6.55
N HIS A 90 5.63 1.91 6.53
CA HIS A 90 6.54 2.12 7.67
C HIS A 90 7.39 3.41 7.55
N PRO A 91 6.81 4.59 7.29
CA PRO A 91 7.59 5.81 7.03
C PRO A 91 8.34 6.38 8.24
N GLY A 92 8.09 5.90 9.46
CA GLY A 92 8.76 6.37 10.68
C GLY A 92 9.96 5.55 11.11
N LEU A 93 10.40 4.59 10.28
CA LEU A 93 11.44 3.61 10.62
C LEU A 93 12.78 4.26 11.04
N ASP A 94 13.12 5.42 10.51
CA ASP A 94 14.37 6.15 10.75
C ASP A 94 14.18 7.45 11.54
N ASP A 95 12.97 7.71 12.04
CA ASP A 95 12.64 8.92 12.79
C ASP A 95 12.58 8.64 14.30
N PRO A 96 13.55 9.14 15.11
CA PRO A 96 13.57 8.91 16.56
C PRO A 96 12.33 9.42 17.30
N ARG A 97 11.58 10.37 16.74
CA ARG A 97 10.34 10.91 17.34
C ARG A 97 9.19 9.90 17.34
N MET A 98 9.33 8.81 16.59
CA MET A 98 8.32 7.77 16.44
C MET A 98 8.55 6.56 17.34
N ALA A 99 9.51 6.62 18.28
CA ALA A 99 9.87 5.47 19.11
C ALA A 99 8.71 4.96 19.99
N ASP A 100 7.82 5.86 20.40
CA ASP A 100 6.63 5.60 21.22
C ASP A 100 5.36 5.27 20.39
N GLU A 101 5.40 5.43 19.07
CA GLU A 101 4.26 5.15 18.20
C GLU A 101 4.00 3.64 18.06
N PRO A 102 2.75 3.23 17.76
CA PRO A 102 2.45 1.84 17.42
C PRO A 102 2.95 1.50 16.01
N GLN A 103 3.10 0.21 15.73
CA GLN A 103 3.28 -0.26 14.35
C GLN A 103 2.08 0.20 13.47
N PRO A 104 2.31 0.63 12.22
CA PRO A 104 3.57 0.57 11.48
C PRO A 104 4.47 1.82 11.59
N TYR A 105 4.14 2.80 12.43
CA TYR A 105 4.84 4.09 12.46
C TYR A 105 6.11 4.09 13.31
N ARG A 106 6.29 3.06 14.13
CA ARG A 106 7.39 2.98 15.10
C ARG A 106 8.76 3.01 14.44
N THR A 107 9.69 3.70 15.08
CA THR A 107 11.12 3.66 14.75
C THR A 107 11.67 2.23 14.78
N HIS A 108 12.58 1.93 13.86
CA HIS A 108 13.26 0.64 13.81
C HIS A 108 14.06 0.42 15.11
N PRO A 109 14.03 -0.78 15.70
CA PRO A 109 14.82 -1.08 16.89
C PRO A 109 16.32 -1.14 16.56
N GLY A 110 17.18 -0.81 17.53
CA GLY A 110 18.63 -0.93 17.40
C GLY A 110 19.24 0.01 16.37
N ASP A 111 20.45 -0.32 15.92
CA ASP A 111 21.27 0.44 14.96
C ASP A 111 21.35 -0.23 13.57
N TYR A 112 20.54 -1.26 13.32
CA TYR A 112 20.62 -2.07 12.10
C TYR A 112 20.57 -1.26 10.81
N LEU A 113 19.77 -0.19 10.76
CA LEU A 113 19.61 0.66 9.59
C LEU A 113 20.82 1.56 9.31
N GLU A 114 21.68 1.81 10.30
CA GLU A 114 22.95 2.49 10.09
C GLU A 114 23.88 1.67 9.19
N HIS A 115 23.75 0.34 9.25
CA HIS A 115 24.53 -0.62 8.47
C HIS A 115 23.77 -1.19 7.27
N HIS A 116 22.45 -1.27 7.36
CA HIS A 116 21.55 -1.85 6.36
C HIS A 116 20.42 -0.88 5.97
N PRO A 117 20.74 0.24 5.30
CA PRO A 117 19.72 1.17 4.85
C PRO A 117 18.74 0.49 3.86
N PRO A 118 17.41 0.69 4.01
CA PRO A 118 16.41 0.01 3.19
C PRO A 118 16.57 0.28 1.69
N GLU A 119 17.14 1.41 1.29
CA GLU A 119 17.37 1.78 -0.11
C GLU A 119 18.41 0.88 -0.78
N ARG A 120 19.28 0.22 0.01
CA ARG A 120 20.34 -0.66 -0.49
C ARG A 120 20.07 -2.14 -0.25
N TYR A 121 19.19 -2.47 0.68
CA TYR A 121 18.99 -3.85 1.13
C TYR A 121 17.53 -4.32 1.04
N GLY A 122 16.55 -3.40 1.11
CA GLY A 122 15.14 -3.74 1.31
C GLY A 122 14.88 -4.31 2.71
N CYS A 123 13.60 -4.47 3.06
CA CYS A 123 13.20 -5.00 4.36
C CYS A 123 13.05 -6.53 4.32
N THR A 124 12.64 -7.07 3.17
CA THR A 124 12.34 -8.50 3.01
C THR A 124 13.54 -9.43 3.17
N ILE A 125 14.77 -8.92 3.09
CA ILE A 125 15.96 -9.76 3.26
C ILE A 125 16.12 -10.27 4.70
N CYS A 126 15.61 -9.51 5.66
CA CYS A 126 15.62 -9.86 7.09
C CYS A 126 14.22 -10.31 7.51
N HIS A 127 13.19 -9.54 7.17
CA HIS A 127 11.83 -9.78 7.65
C HIS A 127 11.00 -10.74 6.81
N GLN A 128 11.46 -11.14 5.62
CA GLN A 128 10.68 -11.87 4.62
C GLN A 128 9.40 -11.13 4.21
N GLY A 129 8.39 -11.84 3.72
CA GLY A 129 7.15 -11.28 3.20
C GLY A 129 7.21 -10.92 1.71
N GLN A 130 6.16 -10.27 1.24
CA GLN A 130 6.02 -9.83 -0.14
C GLN A 130 6.38 -8.35 -0.28
N GLY A 131 7.61 -8.05 -0.72
CA GLY A 131 8.11 -6.68 -0.83
C GLY A 131 7.33 -5.80 -1.81
N ARG A 132 6.66 -6.39 -2.81
CA ARG A 132 5.88 -5.63 -3.81
C ARG A 132 4.47 -5.25 -3.32
N ALA A 133 4.04 -5.79 -2.18
CA ALA A 133 2.70 -5.55 -1.67
C ALA A 133 2.49 -4.10 -1.22
N THR A 134 1.25 -3.63 -1.33
CA THR A 134 0.80 -2.32 -0.85
C THR A 134 -0.33 -2.43 0.17
N VAL A 135 -0.62 -3.66 0.62
CA VAL A 135 -1.59 -3.97 1.68
C VAL A 135 -0.99 -5.02 2.59
N LEU A 136 -1.37 -5.00 3.87
CA LEU A 136 -0.74 -5.84 4.90
C LEU A 136 -0.97 -7.34 4.68
N ALA A 137 -2.15 -7.75 4.22
CA ALA A 137 -2.46 -9.15 3.98
C ALA A 137 -1.47 -9.76 2.96
N ASP A 138 -1.37 -9.11 1.79
CA ASP A 138 -0.43 -9.50 0.75
C ASP A 138 1.03 -9.43 1.22
N ALA A 139 1.40 -8.39 1.99
CA ALA A 139 2.76 -8.25 2.54
C ALA A 139 3.13 -9.39 3.49
N LYS A 140 2.18 -9.85 4.32
CA LYS A 140 2.35 -11.00 5.20
C LYS A 140 2.51 -12.30 4.41
N ALA A 141 1.71 -12.45 3.36
CA ALA A 141 1.68 -13.63 2.50
C ALA A 141 1.56 -14.97 3.26
N SER A 142 0.92 -14.97 4.44
CA SER A 142 0.80 -16.14 5.31
C SER A 142 -0.33 -17.10 4.91
N ASP A 143 -1.28 -16.61 4.12
CA ASP A 143 -2.49 -17.31 3.67
C ASP A 143 -2.46 -17.67 2.17
N VAL A 144 -1.31 -17.47 1.52
CA VAL A 144 -1.08 -17.76 0.09
C VAL A 144 0.17 -18.60 -0.09
N HIS A 145 0.36 -19.18 -1.28
CA HIS A 145 1.56 -19.95 -1.61
C HIS A 145 2.72 -18.99 -1.91
N TRP A 146 3.39 -18.53 -0.85
CA TRP A 146 4.57 -17.70 -0.90
C TRP A 146 5.68 -18.35 -0.08
N ASP A 147 6.85 -18.53 -0.67
CA ASP A 147 7.93 -19.34 -0.06
C ASP A 147 8.48 -18.74 1.23
N TYR A 148 8.37 -17.41 1.38
CA TYR A 148 8.95 -16.65 2.49
C TYR A 148 7.91 -15.67 3.06
N PRO A 149 6.89 -16.15 3.78
CA PRO A 149 5.91 -15.26 4.43
C PRO A 149 6.61 -14.38 5.48
N LEU A 150 6.00 -13.25 5.83
CA LEU A 150 6.57 -12.32 6.80
C LEU A 150 6.86 -13.04 8.12
N LEU A 151 8.08 -12.90 8.62
CA LEU A 151 8.49 -13.52 9.87
C LEU A 151 7.71 -12.93 11.05
N PRO A 152 7.32 -13.76 12.04
CA PRO A 152 6.89 -13.28 13.34
C PRO A 152 7.95 -12.37 13.95
N GLY A 153 7.54 -11.28 14.61
CA GLY A 153 8.46 -10.27 15.16
C GLY A 153 9.39 -10.75 16.29
N GLU A 154 9.27 -12.01 16.74
CA GLU A 154 10.23 -12.65 17.64
C GLU A 154 11.47 -13.19 16.91
N PHE A 155 11.40 -13.34 15.58
CA PHE A 155 12.48 -13.80 14.71
C PHE A 155 13.02 -12.71 13.78
N ALA A 156 12.47 -11.49 13.89
CA ALA A 156 12.63 -10.42 12.92
C ALA A 156 13.14 -9.13 13.59
#